data_AF-A0A0B2AGR3-F1
#
_entry.id   AF-A0A0B2AGR3-F1
#
_cell.length_a   1.000
_cell.length_b   1.000
_cell.length_c   1.000
_cell.angle_alpha   90.00
_cell.angle_beta   90.00
_cell.angle_gamma   90.00
#
_symmetry.space_group_name_H-M   'P 1'
#
loop_
_entity.id
_entity.type
_entity.pdbx_description
1 polymer ?
#
loop_
_entity_poly.entity_id
_entity_poly.type
_entity_poly.pdbx_seq_one_letter_code
_entity_poly.pdbx_strand_id
1 'polypeptide(L)'
;MSLVIGVVTGLHSLVAVATGGLLFALAVLVHEAGHVVAYRALAPLDAPAIFVVRGMRCHLVRMRLVPVSDGAVALAGPLAPAAMAIFFVPLLFADRVAPWLPLVCFAWLALALSHALCAALPFGDGTTIRESWSLARAERSTRQRSSTT
;
A
#
# COMPACT_ATOMS: atom_id res chain seq x y z
N MET A 1 33.50 -31.27 1.11
CA MET A 1 33.23 -29.81 1.17
C MET A 1 32.03 -29.40 0.33
N SER A 2 31.83 -29.92 -0.88
CA SER A 2 30.68 -29.59 -1.74
C SER A 2 29.30 -29.81 -1.08
N LEU A 3 29.11 -30.91 -0.34
CA LEU A 3 27.85 -31.19 0.38
C LEU A 3 27.52 -30.11 1.42
N VAL A 4 28.51 -29.70 2.23
CA VAL A 4 28.33 -28.69 3.29
C VAL A 4 27.99 -27.33 2.68
N ILE A 5 28.68 -26.95 1.61
CA ILE A 5 28.40 -25.70 0.88
C ILE A 5 26.97 -25.71 0.33
N GLY A 6 26.54 -26.82 -0.30
CA GLY A 6 25.19 -26.96 -0.86
C GLY A 6 24.07 -26.90 0.19
N VAL A 7 24.28 -27.50 1.36
CA VAL A 7 23.31 -27.44 2.47
C VAL A 7 23.19 -26.01 3.01
N VAL A 8 24.33 -25.34 3.22
CA VAL A 8 24.37 -23.97 3.74
C VAL A 8 23.69 -23.02 2.76
N THR A 9 24.03 -23.07 1.47
CA THR A 9 23.39 -22.20 0.47
C THR A 9 21.89 -22.48 0.36
N GLY A 10 21.48 -23.75 0.37
CA GLY A 10 20.06 -24.12 0.36
C GLY A 10 19.27 -23.54 1.53
N LEU A 11 19.81 -23.61 2.75
CA LEU A 11 19.17 -23.04 3.93
C LEU A 11 19.07 -21.51 3.83
N HIS A 12 20.13 -20.82 3.41
CA HIS A 12 20.10 -19.36 3.24
C HIS A 12 19.08 -18.92 2.19
N SER A 13 18.98 -19.64 1.07
CA SER A 13 17.96 -19.39 0.04
C SER A 13 16.55 -19.58 0.58
N LEU A 14 16.30 -20.65 1.35
CA LEU A 14 14.99 -20.89 1.97
C LEU A 14 14.61 -19.76 2.93
N VAL A 15 15.54 -19.34 3.80
CA VAL A 15 15.34 -18.22 4.72
C VAL A 15 15.04 -16.94 3.95
N ALA A 16 15.83 -16.61 2.92
CA ALA A 16 15.61 -15.41 2.12
C ALA A 16 14.23 -15.39 1.44
N VAL A 17 13.80 -16.52 0.86
CA VAL A 17 12.48 -16.65 0.21
C VAL A 17 11.36 -16.53 1.24
N ALA A 18 11.49 -17.18 2.39
CA ALA A 18 10.48 -17.12 3.46
C ALA A 18 10.36 -15.68 4.02
N THR A 19 11.48 -15.02 4.29
CA THR A 19 11.50 -13.63 4.76
C THR A 19 10.92 -12.68 3.70
N GLY A 20 11.30 -12.84 2.42
CA GLY A 20 10.75 -12.03 1.33
C GLY A 20 9.24 -12.22 1.17
N GLY A 21 8.76 -13.46 1.23
CA GLY A 21 7.33 -13.79 1.19
C GLY A 21 6.56 -13.19 2.36
N LEU A 22 7.13 -13.23 3.57
CA LEU A 22 6.52 -12.62 4.76
C LEU A 22 6.45 -11.10 4.63
N LEU A 23 7.53 -10.46 4.16
CA LEU A 23 7.56 -9.01 3.93
C LEU A 23 6.54 -8.59 2.87
N PHE A 24 6.41 -9.36 1.79
CA PHE A 24 5.40 -9.12 0.77
C PHE A 24 3.98 -9.24 1.32
N ALA A 25 3.68 -10.32 2.06
CA ALA A 25 2.37 -10.50 2.68
C ALA A 25 2.04 -9.37 3.66
N LEU A 26 3.01 -8.95 4.47
CA LEU A 26 2.85 -7.82 5.38
C LEU A 26 2.64 -6.51 4.62
N ALA A 27 3.35 -6.26 3.52
CA ALA A 27 3.16 -5.08 2.69
C ALA A 27 1.74 -5.01 2.10
N VAL A 28 1.20 -6.14 1.63
CA VAL A 28 -0.20 -6.24 1.17
C VAL A 28 -1.18 -5.94 2.31
N LEU A 29 -0.94 -6.47 3.53
CA LEU A 29 -1.81 -6.17 4.68
C LEU A 29 -1.77 -4.68 5.06
N VAL A 30 -0.60 -4.06 5.05
CA VAL A 30 -0.44 -2.63 5.34
C VAL A 30 -1.09 -1.77 4.26
N HIS A 31 -0.98 -2.18 3.00
CA HIS A 31 -1.67 -1.55 1.88
C HIS A 31 -3.18 -1.55 2.09
N GLU A 32 -3.77 -2.70 2.37
CA GLU A 32 -5.20 -2.79 2.63
C GLU A 32 -5.65 -2.06 3.90
N ALA A 33 -4.84 -2.11 4.96
CA ALA A 33 -5.08 -1.34 6.17
C ALA A 33 -5.11 0.17 5.89
N GLY A 34 -4.29 0.65 4.95
CA GLY A 34 -4.32 2.04 4.47
C GLY A 34 -5.69 2.43 3.92
N HIS A 35 -6.29 1.59 3.06
CA HIS A 35 -7.64 1.84 2.55
C HIS A 35 -8.69 1.84 3.66
N VAL A 36 -8.62 0.87 4.58
CA VAL A 36 -9.59 0.75 5.68
C VAL A 36 -9.53 1.97 6.59
N VAL A 37 -8.33 2.37 7.03
CA VAL A 37 -8.14 3.53 7.91
C VAL A 37 -8.60 4.81 7.21
N ALA A 38 -8.20 5.04 5.96
CA ALA A 38 -8.62 6.23 5.22
C ALA A 38 -10.13 6.26 4.98
N TYR A 39 -10.74 5.13 4.63
CA TYR A 39 -12.19 5.06 4.45
C TYR A 39 -12.92 5.35 5.75
N ARG A 40 -12.49 4.76 6.87
CA ARG A 40 -13.14 5.00 8.18
C ARG A 40 -12.97 6.43 8.66
N ALA A 41 -11.89 7.11 8.28
CA ALA A 41 -11.68 8.52 8.59
C ALA A 41 -12.51 9.48 7.73
N LEU A 42 -12.86 9.10 6.49
CA LEU A 42 -13.48 9.99 5.50
C LEU A 42 -14.96 9.69 5.22
N ALA A 43 -15.41 8.47 5.49
CA ALA A 43 -16.78 8.05 5.27
C ALA A 43 -17.69 8.46 6.44
N PRO A 44 -19.00 8.61 6.21
CA PRO A 44 -19.99 8.69 7.29
C PRO A 44 -19.85 7.51 8.26
N LEU A 45 -20.15 7.74 9.54
CA LEU A 45 -19.97 6.74 10.62
C LEU A 45 -20.74 5.45 10.37
N ASP A 46 -21.90 5.56 9.72
CA ASP A 46 -22.81 4.48 9.37
C ASP A 46 -22.54 3.86 7.99
N ALA A 47 -21.54 4.35 7.26
CA ALA A 47 -21.24 3.86 5.92
C ALA A 47 -20.72 2.40 5.95
N PRO A 48 -21.39 1.47 5.27
CA PRO A 48 -20.99 0.07 5.26
C PRO A 48 -19.68 -0.14 4.47
N ALA A 49 -18.79 -0.97 5.02
CA ALA A 49 -17.71 -1.57 4.25
C ALA A 49 -17.41 -2.97 4.76
N ILE A 50 -16.94 -3.82 3.85
CA ILE A 50 -16.63 -5.22 4.09
C ILE A 50 -15.19 -5.43 3.64
N PHE A 51 -14.36 -5.90 4.56
CA PHE A 51 -13.01 -6.34 4.23
C PHE A 51 -13.03 -7.81 3.83
N VAL A 52 -12.59 -8.12 2.61
CA VAL A 52 -12.66 -9.48 2.06
C VAL A 52 -11.25 -10.04 1.93
N VAL A 53 -11.04 -11.23 2.53
CA VAL A 53 -9.80 -11.99 2.44
C VAL A 53 -10.08 -13.33 1.76
N ARG A 54 -9.43 -13.60 0.62
CA ARG A 54 -9.53 -14.84 -0.13
C ARG A 54 -8.14 -15.29 -0.59
N GLY A 55 -7.48 -16.10 0.25
CA GLY A 55 -6.09 -16.52 0.01
C GLY A 55 -5.16 -15.31 0.01
N MET A 56 -4.42 -15.11 -1.07
CA MET A 56 -3.52 -13.95 -1.26
C MET A 56 -4.24 -12.68 -1.75
N ARG A 57 -5.56 -12.72 -1.95
CA ARG A 57 -6.35 -11.54 -2.34
C ARG A 57 -7.00 -10.93 -1.12
N CYS A 58 -6.66 -9.69 -0.83
CA CYS A 58 -7.32 -8.86 0.17
C CYS A 58 -7.86 -7.62 -0.56
N HIS A 59 -9.08 -7.19 -0.24
CA HIS A 59 -9.62 -5.93 -0.77
C HIS A 59 -10.77 -5.41 0.10
N LEU A 60 -10.96 -4.10 0.08
CA LEU A 60 -12.05 -3.40 0.74
C LEU A 60 -13.23 -3.16 -0.22
N VAL A 61 -14.38 -3.77 0.05
CA VAL A 61 -15.66 -3.46 -0.61
C VAL A 61 -16.35 -2.36 0.18
N ARG A 62 -16.67 -1.24 -0.45
CA ARG A 62 -17.16 -0.03 0.24
C ARG A 62 -18.12 0.77 -0.63
N MET A 63 -18.91 1.64 0.00
CA MET A 63 -19.65 2.65 -0.74
C MET A 63 -18.71 3.69 -1.35
N ARG A 64 -19.08 4.18 -2.54
CA ARG A 64 -18.37 5.27 -3.21
C ARG A 64 -18.54 6.57 -2.42
N LEU A 65 -17.45 7.31 -2.24
CA LEU A 65 -17.47 8.63 -1.61
C LEU A 65 -17.52 9.75 -2.65
N VAL A 66 -17.58 11.01 -2.20
CA VAL A 66 -17.33 12.16 -3.07
C VAL A 66 -15.94 12.05 -3.72
N PRO A 67 -15.74 12.53 -4.96
CA PRO A 67 -14.55 12.17 -5.76
C PRO A 67 -13.21 12.43 -5.07
N VAL A 68 -13.08 13.52 -4.33
CA VAL A 68 -11.83 13.85 -3.61
C VAL A 68 -11.54 12.82 -2.51
N SER A 69 -12.53 12.50 -1.69
CA SER A 69 -12.38 11.50 -0.63
C SER A 69 -12.17 10.10 -1.19
N ASP A 70 -12.86 9.77 -2.29
CA ASP A 70 -12.73 8.48 -2.97
C ASP A 70 -11.31 8.27 -3.52
N GLY A 71 -10.75 9.31 -4.14
CA GLY A 71 -9.37 9.34 -4.59
C GLY A 71 -8.36 9.28 -3.44
N ALA A 72 -8.63 9.95 -2.32
CA ALA A 72 -7.78 9.89 -1.14
C ALA A 72 -7.73 8.48 -0.53
N VAL A 73 -8.87 7.80 -0.43
CA VAL A 73 -8.93 6.40 0.02
C VAL A 73 -8.15 5.50 -0.94
N ALA A 74 -8.30 5.68 -2.25
CA ALA A 74 -7.58 4.89 -3.25
C ALA A 74 -6.05 5.12 -3.23
N LEU A 75 -5.59 6.32 -2.87
CA LEU A 75 -4.16 6.60 -2.68
C LEU A 75 -3.61 6.08 -1.35
N ALA A 76 -4.44 6.02 -0.32
CA ALA A 76 -4.00 5.65 1.03
C ALA A 76 -3.40 4.25 1.09
N GLY A 77 -3.94 3.28 0.35
CA GLY A 77 -3.40 1.93 0.32
C GLY A 77 -1.98 1.85 -0.26
N PRO A 78 -1.76 2.30 -1.51
CA PRO A 78 -0.42 2.34 -2.10
C PRO A 78 0.63 3.11 -1.30
N LEU A 79 0.22 4.16 -0.57
CA LEU A 79 1.13 5.00 0.21
C LEU A 79 1.39 4.48 1.63
N ALA A 80 0.51 3.62 2.18
CA ALA A 80 0.64 3.14 3.56
C ALA A 80 1.94 2.38 3.83
N PRO A 81 2.43 1.46 2.96
CA PRO A 81 3.72 0.80 3.17
C PRO A 81 4.90 1.77 3.22
N ALA A 82 4.86 2.84 2.41
CA ALA A 82 5.89 3.87 2.39
C ALA A 82 5.83 4.73 3.66
N ALA A 83 4.63 5.10 4.12
CA ALA A 83 4.46 5.79 5.40
C ALA A 83 5.00 4.94 6.56
N MET A 84 4.75 3.63 6.56
CA MET A 84 5.32 2.71 7.55
C MET A 84 6.85 2.63 7.47
N ALA A 85 7.44 2.70 6.28
CA ALA A 85 8.89 2.70 6.10
C ALA A 85 9.56 3.89 6.82
N ILE A 86 8.92 5.06 6.84
CA ILE A 86 9.43 6.26 7.53
C ILE A 86 9.63 5.99 9.03
N PHE A 87 8.72 5.25 9.68
CA PHE A 87 8.84 4.90 11.09
C PHE A 87 10.04 3.98 11.38
N PHE A 88 10.52 3.23 10.39
CA PHE A 88 11.70 2.37 10.52
C PHE A 88 13.01 3.08 10.21
N VAL A 89 12.99 4.30 9.65
CA VAL A 89 14.22 5.04 9.33
C VAL A 89 15.12 5.27 10.55
N PRO A 90 14.63 5.66 11.73
CA PRO A 90 15.49 5.83 12.91
C PRO A 90 16.21 4.53 13.32
N LEU A 91 15.60 3.37 13.07
CA LEU A 91 16.19 2.07 13.37
C LEU A 91 17.35 1.72 12.42
N LEU A 92 17.48 2.38 11.27
CA LEU A 92 18.63 2.19 10.36
C LEU A 92 19.91 2.85 10.89
N PHE A 93 19.77 3.87 11.74
CA PHE A 93 20.90 4.66 12.25
C PHE A 93 21.22 4.38 13.72
N ALA A 94 20.56 3.42 14.35
CA ALA A 94 20.84 3.07 15.74
C ALA A 94 22.06 2.15 15.83
N ASP A 95 23.05 2.53 16.64
CA ASP A 95 24.35 1.85 16.76
C ASP A 95 24.31 0.38 17.25
N ARG A 96 23.14 -0.11 17.69
CA ARG A 96 22.93 -1.47 18.23
C ARG A 96 21.90 -2.28 17.45
N VAL A 97 21.76 -2.04 16.15
CA VAL A 97 20.84 -2.84 15.33
C VAL A 97 21.49 -4.12 14.83
N ALA A 98 20.66 -5.15 14.66
CA ALA A 98 21.12 -6.41 14.11
C ALA A 98 21.64 -6.20 12.67
N PRO A 99 22.72 -6.88 12.25
CA PRO A 99 23.35 -6.66 10.93
C PRO A 99 22.42 -6.88 9.73
N TRP A 100 21.37 -7.68 9.90
CA TRP A 100 20.39 -7.99 8.86
C TRP A 100 19.26 -6.96 8.73
N LEU A 101 19.10 -6.06 9.70
CA LEU A 101 18.00 -5.10 9.73
C LEU A 101 18.01 -4.14 8.52
N PRO A 102 19.16 -3.57 8.11
CA PRO A 102 19.21 -2.72 6.92
C PRO A 102 18.69 -3.42 5.65
N LEU A 103 19.03 -4.71 5.48
CA LEU A 103 18.56 -5.48 4.33
C LEU A 103 17.03 -5.63 4.32
N VAL A 104 16.43 -5.89 5.49
CA VAL A 104 14.98 -5.97 5.64
C VAL A 104 14.32 -4.62 5.35
N CYS A 105 14.88 -3.52 5.84
CA CYS A 105 14.38 -2.17 5.58
C CYS A 105 14.48 -1.79 4.09
N PHE A 106 15.58 -2.14 3.41
CA PHE A 106 15.71 -1.90 1.97
C PHE A 106 14.72 -2.74 1.16
N ALA A 107 14.54 -4.01 1.52
CA ALA A 107 13.53 -4.87 0.88
C ALA A 107 12.12 -4.30 1.08
N TRP A 108 11.80 -3.84 2.29
CA TRP A 108 10.53 -3.17 2.59
C TRP A 108 10.35 -1.89 1.78
N LEU A 109 11.37 -1.03 1.69
CA LEU A 109 11.31 0.21 0.92
C LEU A 109 11.08 -0.07 -0.57
N ALA A 110 11.74 -1.09 -1.13
CA ALA A 110 11.54 -1.50 -2.51
C ALA A 110 10.10 -1.98 -2.76
N LEU A 111 9.53 -2.79 -1.84
CA LEU A 111 8.12 -3.21 -1.91
C LEU A 111 7.17 -2.01 -1.81
N ALA A 112 7.42 -1.10 -0.87
CA ALA A 112 6.60 0.09 -0.66
C ALA A 112 6.58 1.02 -1.89
N LEU A 113 7.75 1.27 -2.49
CA LEU A 113 7.86 2.04 -3.72
C LEU A 113 7.17 1.33 -4.89
N SER A 114 7.25 0.01 -4.96
CA SER A 114 6.56 -0.78 -5.98
C SER A 114 5.04 -0.59 -5.92
N HIS A 115 4.44 -0.59 -4.72
CA HIS A 115 3.02 -0.30 -4.55
C HIS A 115 2.64 1.12 -5.01
N ALA A 116 3.43 2.13 -4.62
CA ALA A 116 3.19 3.50 -5.03
C ALA A 116 3.31 3.68 -6.57
N LEU A 117 4.27 3.01 -7.20
CA LEU A 117 4.42 3.00 -8.65
C LEU A 117 3.26 2.28 -9.35
N CYS A 118 2.79 1.16 -8.80
CA CYS A 118 1.63 0.43 -9.34
C CYS A 118 0.35 1.29 -9.33
N ALA A 119 0.18 2.19 -8.36
CA ALA A 119 -0.96 3.11 -8.33
C ALA A 119 -0.99 4.11 -9.51
N ALA A 120 0.14 4.34 -10.18
CA ALA A 120 0.18 5.15 -11.39
C ALA A 120 -0.36 4.41 -12.63
N LEU A 121 -0.41 3.08 -12.59
CA LEU A 121 -0.82 2.24 -13.71
C LEU A 121 -2.35 2.13 -13.80
N PRO A 122 -2.93 1.89 -14.98
CA PRO A 122 -4.39 1.91 -15.18
C PRO A 122 -5.05 0.58 -14.77
N PHE A 123 -4.80 0.11 -13.55
CA PHE A 123 -5.45 -1.07 -12.97
C PHE A 123 -5.58 -0.92 -11.46
N GLY A 124 -6.54 -1.63 -10.85
CA GLY A 124 -6.76 -1.62 -9.39
C GLY A 124 -7.02 -0.22 -8.85
N ASP A 125 -6.21 0.24 -7.89
CA ASP A 125 -6.35 1.58 -7.32
C ASP A 125 -6.13 2.69 -8.34
N GLY A 126 -5.25 2.47 -9.32
CA GLY A 126 -4.93 3.48 -10.31
C GLY A 126 -6.11 3.84 -11.22
N THR A 127 -7.03 2.90 -11.50
CA THR A 127 -8.29 3.24 -12.20
C THR A 127 -9.19 4.09 -11.30
N THR A 128 -9.34 3.72 -10.03
CA THR A 128 -10.15 4.48 -9.06
C THR A 128 -9.63 5.90 -8.88
N ILE A 129 -8.31 6.08 -8.81
CA ILE A 129 -7.66 7.40 -8.72
C ILE A 129 -7.95 8.23 -9.96
N ARG A 130 -7.78 7.65 -11.16
CA ARG A 130 -8.02 8.35 -12.44
C ARG A 130 -9.49 8.75 -12.61
N GLU A 131 -10.41 7.86 -12.27
CA GLU A 131 -11.85 8.12 -12.31
C GLU A 131 -12.23 9.23 -11.34
N SER A 132 -11.78 9.14 -10.09
CA SER A 132 -12.01 10.15 -9.06
C SER A 132 -11.49 11.52 -9.48
N TRP A 133 -10.30 11.56 -10.09
CA TRP A 133 -9.72 12.79 -10.63
C TRP A 133 -10.52 13.36 -11.80
N SER A 134 -11.03 12.51 -12.70
CA SER A 134 -11.86 12.95 -13.82
C SER A 134 -13.18 13.57 -13.36
N LEU A 135 -13.85 12.96 -12.38
CA LEU A 135 -15.10 13.44 -11.81
C LEU A 135 -14.91 14.75 -11.03
N ALA A 136 -13.87 14.84 -10.21
CA ALA A 136 -13.54 16.06 -9.49
C ALA A 136 -13.29 17.25 -10.43
N ARG A 137 -12.68 17.01 -11.60
CA ARG A 137 -12.50 18.05 -12.63
C ARG A 137 -13.82 18.47 -13.27
N ALA A 138 -14.70 17.50 -13.57
CA ALA A 138 -16.01 17.79 -14.15
C ALA A 138 -16.87 18.65 -13.20
N GLU A 139 -16.92 18.31 -11.91
CA GLU A 139 -17.69 19.07 -10.91
C GLU A 139 -17.23 20.54 -10.79
N ARG A 140 -15.91 20.78 -10.80
CA ARG A 140 -15.36 22.14 -10.79
C ARG A 140 -15.79 22.94 -12.02
N SER A 141 -15.78 22.31 -13.20
CA SER A 141 -16.17 22.97 -14.45
C SER A 141 -17.65 23.38 -14.46
N THR A 142 -18.54 22.56 -13.91
CA THR A 142 -19.96 22.86 -13.79
C THR A 142 -20.21 24.02 -12.82
N ARG A 143 -19.58 24.01 -11.64
CA ARG A 143 -19.73 25.09 -10.64
C ARG A 143 -19.31 26.45 -11.19
N GLN A 144 -18.25 26.50 -11.99
CA GLN A 144 -17.76 27.75 -12.59
C GLN A 144 -18.75 28.32 -13.62
N ARG A 145 -19.48 27.47 -14.35
CA ARG A 145 -20.53 27.91 -15.30
C ARG A 145 -21.76 28.47 -14.59
N SER A 146 -22.17 27.88 -13.47
CA SER A 146 -23.32 28.35 -12.69
C SER A 146 -23.06 29.67 -11.96
N SER A 147 -21.81 30.07 -11.72
CA SER A 147 -21.48 31.35 -11.06
C SER A 147 -21.43 32.54 -12.03
N THR A 148 -21.49 32.31 -13.34
CA THR A 148 -21.41 33.34 -14.38
C THR A 148 -22.76 33.69 -15.00
N THR A 149 -23.84 33.05 -14.53
CA THR A 149 -25.23 33.26 -14.94
C THR A 149 -26.03 33.82 -13.78
#